data_AF-A0A1Q5PM60-F1
#
_entry.id   AF-A0A1Q5PM60-F1
#
_cell.length_a   1.000
_cell.length_b   1.000
_cell.length_c   1.000
_cell.angle_alpha   90.00
_cell.angle_beta   90.00
_cell.angle_gamma   90.00
#
_symmetry.space_group_name_H-M   'P 1'
#
loop_
_entity.id
_entity.type
_entity.pdbx_description
1 polymer ?
#
loop_
_entity_poly.entity_id
_entity_poly.type
_entity_poly.pdbx_seq_one_letter_code
_entity_poly.pdbx_strand_id
1 'polypeptide(L)'
;MALAILIFGDPTGRSLFDALALLLVSLTLLAHGIWRRFGVDKDKVWTKFGPWFYREVHFSGITRLEGGIQRFKLYESGTMVNVDYQRFDYSLVYVRLLEELQKRRFGLPGVGVDSPDWDMAAQQWRQTIALRLYKLQKKYYDSHPQSLEYLNSLTETPASYIN
;
A
#
# COMPACT_ATOMS: atom_id res chain seq x y z
N MET A 1 33.69 15.64 46.48
CA MET A 1 33.73 14.32 45.82
C MET A 1 32.44 13.96 45.05
N ALA A 2 31.37 14.77 45.06
CA ALA A 2 30.11 14.42 44.38
C ALA A 2 29.93 15.03 42.98
N LEU A 3 30.86 15.88 42.50
CA LEU A 3 30.68 16.62 41.23
C LEU A 3 31.44 16.01 40.03
N ALA A 4 32.32 15.03 40.25
CA ALA A 4 33.13 14.43 39.17
C ALA A 4 32.42 13.28 38.44
N ILE A 5 31.38 12.69 39.04
CA ILE A 5 30.66 11.52 38.51
C ILE A 5 29.66 11.91 37.40
N LEU A 6 29.30 13.19 37.30
CA LEU A 6 28.42 13.69 36.23
C LEU A 6 29.15 13.98 34.90
N ILE A 7 30.49 14.02 34.91
CA ILE A 7 31.30 14.30 33.72
C ILE A 7 32.12 13.07 33.29
N PHE A 8 32.58 12.25 34.25
CA PHE A 8 33.21 10.96 33.97
C PHE A 8 32.22 9.85 34.33
N GLY A 9 31.62 9.28 33.29
CA GLY A 9 30.60 8.24 33.40
C GLY A 9 31.02 7.05 34.27
N ASP A 10 30.01 6.38 34.81
CA ASP A 10 30.11 5.18 35.64
C ASP A 10 31.20 4.20 35.12
N PRO A 11 32.23 3.87 35.92
CA PRO A 11 33.38 3.05 35.51
C PRO A 11 33.05 1.56 35.33
N THR A 12 31.79 1.15 35.57
CA THR A 12 31.38 -0.27 35.53
C THR A 12 31.11 -0.82 34.12
N GLY A 13 31.39 -0.04 33.06
CA GLY A 13 31.13 -0.45 31.67
C GLY A 13 29.64 -0.48 31.29
N ARG A 14 28.76 -0.22 32.26
CA ARG A 14 27.30 -0.21 32.09
C ARG A 14 26.82 0.98 31.25
N SER A 15 27.42 2.15 31.46
CA SER A 15 27.15 3.37 30.68
C SER A 15 27.55 3.24 29.19
N LEU A 16 28.69 2.60 28.91
CA LEU A 16 29.12 2.30 27.54
C LEU A 16 28.23 1.25 26.88
N PHE A 17 27.86 0.21 27.62
CA PHE A 17 26.92 -0.82 27.15
C PHE A 17 25.55 -0.22 26.79
N ASP A 18 25.00 0.64 27.66
CA ASP A 18 23.73 1.32 27.42
C ASP A 18 23.80 2.25 26.21
N ALA A 19 24.89 3.00 26.05
CA ALA A 19 25.13 3.84 24.88
C ALA A 19 25.25 3.02 23.58
N LEU A 20 25.95 1.89 23.61
CA LEU A 20 26.06 0.97 22.47
C LEU A 20 24.71 0.32 22.14
N ALA A 21 23.92 -0.05 23.14
CA ALA A 21 22.59 -0.61 22.95
C ALA A 21 21.64 0.41 22.29
N LEU A 22 21.64 1.67 22.76
CA LEU A 22 20.86 2.75 22.15
C LEU A 22 21.31 3.06 20.72
N LEU A 23 22.63 3.04 20.46
CA LEU A 23 23.16 3.22 19.12
C LEU A 23 22.71 2.08 18.19
N LEU A 24 22.78 0.82 18.64
CA LEU A 24 22.32 -0.33 17.86
C LEU A 24 20.82 -0.26 17.55
N VAL A 25 19.98 0.12 18.53
CA VAL A 25 18.55 0.33 18.31
C VAL A 25 18.32 1.46 17.28
N SER A 26 19.05 2.56 17.39
CA SER A 26 18.92 3.68 16.45
C SER A 26 19.34 3.30 15.03
N LEU A 27 20.46 2.59 14.90
CA LEU A 27 20.97 2.10 13.60
C LEU A 27 20.03 1.07 12.97
N THR A 28 19.43 0.18 13.76
CA THR A 28 18.46 -0.80 13.23
C THR A 28 17.18 -0.13 12.74
N LEU A 29 16.69 0.90 13.43
CA LEU A 29 15.54 1.70 12.96
C LEU A 29 15.85 2.47 11.67
N LEU A 30 17.03 3.10 11.59
CA LEU A 30 17.51 3.77 10.37
C LEU A 30 17.67 2.80 9.20
N ALA A 31 18.32 1.66 9.43
CA ALA A 31 18.47 0.60 8.43
C ALA A 31 17.10 0.11 7.95
N HIS A 32 16.13 -0.06 8.86
CA HIS A 32 14.78 -0.46 8.51
C HIS A 32 14.12 0.54 7.55
N GLY A 33 14.28 1.85 7.78
CA GLY A 33 13.77 2.90 6.90
C GLY A 33 14.46 2.92 5.53
N ILE A 34 15.79 2.74 5.48
CA ILE A 34 16.58 2.80 4.23
C ILE A 34 16.34 1.58 3.34
N TRP A 35 16.22 0.40 3.96
CA TRP A 35 16.08 -0.87 3.24
C TRP A 35 14.68 -1.12 2.71
N ARG A 36 13.66 -0.47 3.27
CA ARG A 36 12.29 -0.62 2.81
C ARG A 36 12.04 0.28 1.61
N ARG A 37 11.76 -0.33 0.47
CA ARG A 37 11.42 0.37 -0.78
C ARG A 37 10.06 -0.10 -1.27
N PHE A 38 9.25 0.86 -1.70
CA PHE A 38 7.97 0.63 -2.32
C PHE A 38 8.05 1.09 -3.77
N GLY A 39 7.29 0.45 -4.65
CA GLY A 39 7.20 0.88 -6.02
C GLY A 39 5.95 0.34 -6.70
N VAL A 40 5.55 1.09 -7.72
CA VAL A 40 4.36 0.86 -8.53
C VAL A 40 4.73 1.26 -9.94
N ASP A 41 4.44 0.38 -10.89
CA ASP A 41 4.53 0.66 -12.32
C ASP A 41 3.18 0.37 -13.00
N LYS A 42 3.19 0.24 -14.32
CA LYS A 42 1.97 0.02 -15.10
C LYS A 42 1.36 -1.36 -14.87
N ASP A 43 2.15 -2.35 -14.50
CA ASP A 43 1.75 -3.76 -14.52
C ASP A 43 1.71 -4.36 -13.12
N LYS A 44 2.47 -3.80 -12.17
CA LYS A 44 2.61 -4.35 -10.82
C LYS A 44 2.85 -3.30 -9.73
N VAL A 45 2.63 -3.77 -8.51
CA VAL A 45 3.03 -3.12 -7.26
C VAL A 45 3.98 -4.02 -6.49
N TRP A 46 5.03 -3.46 -5.89
CA TRP A 46 5.99 -4.24 -5.11
C TRP A 46 6.44 -3.56 -3.83
N THR A 47 6.90 -4.41 -2.91
CA THR A 47 7.63 -4.01 -1.72
C THR A 47 8.93 -4.80 -1.65
N LYS A 48 10.03 -4.07 -1.46
CA LYS A 48 11.37 -4.62 -1.27
C LYS A 48 11.86 -4.27 0.14
N PHE A 49 12.49 -5.23 0.81
CA PHE A 49 13.17 -5.01 2.07
C PHE A 49 14.59 -5.58 1.98
N GLY A 50 15.56 -4.68 1.79
CA GLY A 50 16.95 -5.06 1.57
C GLY A 50 17.13 -5.93 0.32
N PRO A 51 18.24 -6.70 0.23
CA PRO A 51 18.51 -7.56 -0.92
C PRO A 51 17.75 -8.90 -0.88
N TRP A 52 17.18 -9.30 0.27
CA TRP A 52 16.65 -10.66 0.45
C TRP A 52 15.14 -10.79 0.35
N PHE A 53 14.39 -9.69 0.52
CA PHE A 53 12.93 -9.75 0.54
C PHE A 53 12.35 -8.88 -0.56
N TYR A 54 11.63 -9.53 -1.48
CA TYR A 54 10.92 -8.89 -2.57
C TYR A 54 9.56 -9.55 -2.73
N ARG A 55 8.50 -8.76 -2.73
CA ARG A 55 7.13 -9.20 -3.03
C ARG A 55 6.55 -8.28 -4.07
N GLU A 56 5.99 -8.85 -5.12
CA GLU A 56 5.25 -8.13 -6.14
C GLU A 56 3.87 -8.75 -6.33
N VAL A 57 2.94 -7.93 -6.79
CA VAL A 57 1.61 -8.33 -7.22
C VAL A 57 1.34 -7.65 -8.56
N HIS A 58 1.08 -8.44 -9.59
CA HIS A 58 0.63 -7.96 -10.91
C HIS A 58 -0.86 -7.64 -10.87
N PHE A 59 -1.26 -6.52 -11.46
CA PHE A 59 -2.66 -6.09 -11.45
C PHE A 59 -3.57 -7.10 -12.15
N SER A 60 -3.14 -7.64 -13.29
CA SER A 60 -3.85 -8.69 -14.02
C SER A 60 -3.99 -10.01 -13.24
N GLY A 61 -3.10 -10.26 -12.28
CA GLY A 61 -3.06 -11.46 -11.45
C GLY A 61 -3.73 -11.32 -10.09
N ILE A 62 -4.33 -10.17 -9.75
CA ILE A 62 -4.97 -9.97 -8.44
C ILE A 62 -6.09 -11.02 -8.25
N THR A 63 -5.95 -11.86 -7.24
CA THR A 63 -6.96 -12.87 -6.89
C THR A 63 -7.89 -12.40 -5.79
N ARG A 64 -7.39 -11.53 -4.89
CA ARG A 64 -8.16 -11.04 -3.75
C ARG A 64 -7.69 -9.68 -3.27
N LEU A 65 -8.65 -8.89 -2.79
CA LEU A 65 -8.51 -7.66 -2.04
C LEU A 65 -9.01 -7.88 -0.61
N GLU A 66 -8.26 -7.41 0.39
CA GLU A 66 -8.68 -7.42 1.80
C GLU A 66 -8.44 -6.07 2.48
N GLY A 67 -9.18 -5.79 3.55
CA GLY A 67 -9.05 -4.56 4.33
C GLY A 67 -9.97 -3.45 3.86
N GLY A 68 -9.65 -2.21 4.25
CA GLY A 68 -10.46 -1.03 3.95
C GLY A 68 -9.75 -0.07 3.00
N ILE A 69 -10.48 0.90 2.44
CA ILE A 69 -9.94 1.78 1.38
C ILE A 69 -8.69 2.59 1.79
N GLN A 70 -8.53 2.88 3.09
CA GLN A 70 -7.36 3.61 3.59
C GLN A 70 -6.10 2.75 3.59
N ARG A 71 -6.27 1.44 3.85
CA ARG A 71 -5.21 0.45 3.97
C ARG A 71 -5.77 -0.91 3.57
N PHE A 72 -5.35 -1.38 2.41
CA PHE A 72 -5.80 -2.66 1.87
C PHE A 72 -4.63 -3.53 1.45
N LYS A 73 -4.90 -4.80 1.28
CA LYS A 73 -3.93 -5.81 0.86
C LYS A 73 -4.37 -6.34 -0.49
N LEU A 74 -3.42 -6.39 -1.43
CA LEU A 74 -3.58 -7.07 -2.70
C LEU A 74 -2.91 -8.42 -2.64
N TYR A 75 -3.61 -9.44 -3.12
CA TYR A 75 -3.12 -10.81 -3.20
C TYR A 75 -3.03 -11.27 -4.64
N GLU A 76 -1.96 -12.01 -4.94
CA GLU A 76 -1.78 -12.78 -6.18
C GLU A 76 -1.13 -14.11 -5.80
N SER A 77 -1.79 -15.24 -6.12
CA SER A 77 -1.24 -16.59 -5.96
C SER A 77 -0.49 -16.87 -4.64
N GLY A 78 -1.00 -16.33 -3.52
CA GLY A 78 -0.41 -16.48 -2.18
C GLY A 78 0.59 -15.39 -1.76
N THR A 79 1.05 -14.57 -2.70
CA THR A 79 1.84 -13.36 -2.41
C THR A 79 0.91 -12.22 -2.02
N MET A 80 1.33 -11.42 -1.05
CA MET A 80 0.58 -10.26 -0.56
C MET A 80 1.44 -9.01 -0.49
N VAL A 81 0.91 -7.91 -1.02
CA VAL A 81 1.47 -6.56 -0.88
C VAL A 81 0.47 -5.67 -0.15
N ASN A 82 0.97 -4.92 0.83
CA ASN A 82 0.19 -3.96 1.60
C ASN A 82 0.23 -2.60 0.92
N VAL A 83 -0.94 -2.04 0.64
CA VAL A 83 -1.15 -0.72 0.07
C VAL A 83 -1.60 0.21 1.19
N ASP A 84 -0.66 1.02 1.67
CA ASP A 84 -0.87 1.98 2.75
C ASP A 84 -0.41 3.36 2.26
N TYR A 85 -1.36 4.23 1.96
CA TYR A 85 -1.08 5.56 1.43
C TYR A 85 -0.22 6.42 2.36
N GLN A 86 -0.16 6.11 3.67
CA GLN A 86 0.73 6.83 4.60
C GLN A 86 2.20 6.57 4.34
N ARG A 87 2.55 5.56 3.55
CA ARG A 87 3.94 5.12 3.32
C ARG A 87 4.48 5.45 1.94
N PHE A 88 3.61 5.56 0.95
CA PHE A 88 3.96 5.77 -0.45
C PHE A 88 2.75 6.25 -1.25
N ASP A 89 2.98 7.04 -2.31
CA ASP A 89 1.90 7.47 -3.20
C ASP A 89 1.42 6.30 -4.07
N TYR A 90 0.33 5.67 -3.63
CA TYR A 90 -0.31 4.56 -4.32
C TYR A 90 -1.41 4.99 -5.29
N SER A 91 -1.43 6.25 -5.76
CA SER A 91 -2.47 6.75 -6.69
C SER A 91 -2.63 5.86 -7.93
N LEU A 92 -1.52 5.38 -8.51
CA LEU A 92 -1.57 4.49 -9.68
C LEU A 92 -2.20 3.12 -9.34
N VAL A 93 -2.02 2.58 -8.12
CA VAL A 93 -2.69 1.34 -7.71
C VAL A 93 -4.20 1.51 -7.71
N TYR A 94 -4.72 2.66 -7.26
CA TYR A 94 -6.15 2.90 -7.26
C TYR A 94 -6.73 2.91 -8.69
N VAL A 95 -6.04 3.55 -9.65
CA VAL A 95 -6.46 3.53 -11.07
C VAL A 95 -6.44 2.11 -11.62
N ARG A 96 -5.33 1.37 -11.42
CA ARG A 96 -5.20 0.01 -11.94
C ARG A 96 -6.20 -0.94 -11.33
N LEU A 97 -6.50 -0.81 -10.03
CA LEU A 97 -7.53 -1.61 -9.39
C LEU A 97 -8.93 -1.35 -9.97
N LEU A 98 -9.25 -0.09 -10.29
CA LEU A 98 -10.48 0.26 -10.98
C LEU A 98 -10.56 -0.36 -12.38
N GLU A 99 -9.47 -0.29 -13.16
CA GLU A 99 -9.38 -0.94 -14.47
C GLU A 99 -9.59 -2.45 -14.38
N GLU A 100 -9.02 -3.11 -13.37
CA GLU A 100 -9.21 -4.55 -13.18
C GLU A 100 -10.65 -4.89 -12.76
N LEU A 101 -11.28 -4.05 -11.92
CA LEU A 101 -12.71 -4.17 -11.58
C LEU A 101 -13.64 -3.94 -12.77
N GLN A 102 -13.18 -3.27 -13.83
CA GLN A 102 -13.92 -3.15 -15.09
C GLN A 102 -13.79 -4.39 -15.98
N LYS A 103 -12.72 -5.17 -15.83
CA LYS A 103 -12.41 -6.28 -16.73
C LYS A 103 -12.84 -7.63 -16.19
N ARG A 104 -12.69 -7.89 -14.88
CA ARG A 104 -12.80 -9.25 -14.34
C ARG A 104 -13.22 -9.28 -12.89
N ARG A 105 -13.65 -10.47 -12.45
CA ARG A 105 -14.00 -10.73 -11.06
C ARG A 105 -12.78 -11.21 -10.26
N PHE A 106 -12.70 -10.77 -9.00
CA PHE A 106 -11.76 -11.26 -8.00
C PHE A 106 -12.33 -11.07 -6.60
N GLY A 107 -11.79 -11.73 -5.58
CA GLY A 107 -12.32 -11.64 -4.23
C GLY A 107 -12.26 -10.21 -3.68
N LEU A 108 -13.36 -9.71 -3.14
CA LEU A 108 -13.44 -8.39 -2.50
C LEU A 108 -13.51 -8.54 -0.97
N PRO A 109 -13.22 -7.46 -0.21
CA PRO A 109 -13.34 -7.50 1.24
C PRO A 109 -14.74 -7.91 1.69
N GLY A 110 -14.81 -9.07 2.36
CA GLY A 110 -16.06 -9.66 2.85
C GLY A 110 -16.92 -10.35 1.79
N VAL A 111 -16.52 -10.36 0.51
CA VAL A 111 -17.33 -10.89 -0.61
C VAL A 111 -16.49 -11.78 -1.52
N GLY A 112 -16.84 -13.07 -1.56
CA GLY A 112 -16.19 -14.05 -2.45
C GLY A 112 -16.44 -13.76 -3.93
N VAL A 113 -15.55 -14.23 -4.80
CA VAL A 113 -15.60 -13.97 -6.26
C VAL A 113 -16.89 -14.49 -6.92
N ASP A 114 -17.41 -15.61 -6.44
CA ASP A 114 -18.64 -16.25 -6.95
C ASP A 114 -19.89 -15.84 -6.16
N SER A 115 -19.78 -14.83 -5.28
CA SER A 115 -20.91 -14.37 -4.48
C SER A 115 -21.99 -13.74 -5.38
N PRO A 116 -23.29 -14.00 -5.14
CA PRO A 116 -24.36 -13.26 -5.82
C PRO A 116 -24.30 -11.75 -5.54
N ASP A 117 -23.74 -11.35 -4.38
CA ASP A 117 -23.57 -9.94 -4.00
C ASP A 117 -22.35 -9.27 -4.63
N TRP A 118 -21.59 -10.01 -5.45
CA TRP A 118 -20.30 -9.53 -5.98
C TRP A 118 -20.45 -8.25 -6.81
N ASP A 119 -21.46 -8.16 -7.69
CA ASP A 119 -21.63 -6.97 -8.54
C ASP A 119 -21.95 -5.72 -7.72
N MET A 120 -22.79 -5.86 -6.68
CA MET A 120 -23.10 -4.77 -5.76
C MET A 120 -21.86 -4.33 -4.98
N ALA A 121 -21.08 -5.29 -4.47
CA ALA A 121 -19.85 -5.00 -3.74
C ALA A 121 -18.81 -4.34 -4.65
N ALA A 122 -18.63 -4.86 -5.87
CA ALA A 122 -17.72 -4.30 -6.86
C ALA A 122 -18.08 -2.85 -7.20
N GLN A 123 -19.38 -2.56 -7.36
CA GLN A 123 -19.83 -1.19 -7.62
C GLN A 123 -19.56 -0.25 -6.46
N GLN A 124 -19.78 -0.68 -5.22
CA GLN A 124 -19.42 0.10 -4.02
C GLN A 124 -17.91 0.36 -3.96
N TRP A 125 -17.10 -0.64 -4.28
CA TRP A 125 -15.64 -0.51 -4.32
C TRP A 125 -15.17 0.46 -5.41
N ARG A 126 -15.73 0.39 -6.62
CA ARG A 126 -15.40 1.34 -7.71
C ARG A 126 -15.66 2.77 -7.27
N GLN A 127 -16.84 3.05 -6.73
CA GLN A 127 -17.19 4.40 -6.27
C GLN A 127 -16.31 4.87 -5.11
N THR A 128 -16.04 3.98 -4.16
CA THR A 128 -15.21 4.31 -2.99
C THR A 128 -13.76 4.60 -3.39
N ILE A 129 -13.19 3.80 -4.31
CA ILE A 129 -11.84 4.01 -4.84
C ILE A 129 -11.76 5.30 -5.64
N ALA A 130 -12.69 5.53 -6.57
CA ALA A 130 -12.67 6.71 -7.41
C ALA A 130 -12.80 8.00 -6.59
N LEU A 131 -13.73 8.03 -5.62
CA LEU A 131 -13.87 9.17 -4.72
C LEU A 131 -12.61 9.41 -3.88
N ARG A 132 -11.97 8.35 -3.40
CA ARG A 132 -10.72 8.46 -2.63
C ARG A 132 -9.60 9.03 -3.49
N LEU A 133 -9.43 8.49 -4.69
CA LEU A 133 -8.39 8.92 -5.63
C LEU A 133 -8.60 10.38 -6.06
N TYR A 134 -9.83 10.77 -6.38
CA TYR A 134 -10.18 12.17 -6.66
C TYR A 134 -9.80 13.08 -5.48
N LYS A 135 -10.14 12.71 -4.24
CA LYS A 135 -9.79 13.52 -3.05
C LYS A 135 -8.28 13.63 -2.85
N LEU A 136 -7.53 12.56 -3.06
CA LEU A 136 -6.07 12.54 -2.91
C LEU A 136 -5.37 13.37 -3.98
N GLN A 137 -5.89 13.37 -5.21
CA GLN A 137 -5.29 14.03 -6.37
C GLN A 137 -6.18 15.16 -6.92
N LYS A 138 -6.90 15.87 -6.03
CA LYS A 138 -7.94 16.83 -6.41
C LYS A 138 -7.45 17.88 -7.40
N LYS A 139 -6.30 18.50 -7.10
CA LYS A 139 -5.70 19.53 -7.97
C LYS A 139 -5.40 18.99 -9.39
N TYR A 140 -4.95 17.74 -9.48
CA TYR A 140 -4.68 17.10 -10.76
C TYR A 140 -5.99 16.92 -11.55
N TYR A 141 -7.00 16.28 -10.96
CA TYR A 141 -8.26 16.04 -11.66
C TYR A 141 -9.05 17.30 -12.00
N ASP A 142 -9.02 18.32 -11.14
CA ASP A 142 -9.67 19.62 -11.40
C ASP A 142 -9.04 20.35 -12.61
N SER A 143 -7.77 20.07 -12.93
CA SER A 143 -7.05 20.68 -14.06
C SER A 143 -6.93 19.78 -15.29
N HIS A 144 -7.38 18.52 -15.22
CA HIS A 144 -7.28 17.53 -16.29
C HIS A 144 -8.64 16.87 -16.54
N PRO A 145 -9.58 17.54 -17.25
CA PRO A 145 -10.95 17.05 -17.41
C PRO A 145 -11.02 15.67 -18.08
N GLN A 146 -10.15 15.38 -19.04
CA GLN A 146 -10.05 14.06 -19.67
C GLN A 146 -9.65 12.96 -18.67
N SER A 147 -8.76 13.26 -17.72
CA SER A 147 -8.39 12.30 -16.67
C SER A 147 -9.53 12.09 -15.68
N LEU A 148 -10.31 13.13 -15.39
CA LEU A 148 -11.50 13.03 -14.55
C LEU A 148 -12.62 12.23 -15.24
N GLU A 149 -12.85 12.48 -16.52
CA GLU A 149 -13.79 11.71 -17.34
C GLU A 149 -13.41 10.23 -17.38
N TYR A 150 -12.12 9.92 -17.59
CA TYR A 150 -11.61 8.55 -17.51
C TYR A 150 -11.83 7.93 -16.12
N LEU A 151 -11.58 8.68 -15.05
CA LEU A 151 -11.84 8.18 -13.69
C LEU A 151 -13.34 7.85 -13.50
N ASN A 152 -14.22 8.71 -14.00
CA ASN A 152 -15.66 8.52 -13.92
C ASN A 152 -16.12 7.31 -14.74
N SER A 153 -15.58 7.10 -15.95
CA SER A 153 -15.95 5.94 -16.78
C SER A 153 -15.59 4.61 -16.08
N LEU A 154 -14.52 4.59 -15.28
CA LEU A 154 -14.14 3.42 -14.49
C LEU A 154 -15.11 3.12 -13.31
N THR A 155 -16.07 4.00 -13.03
CA THR A 155 -17.10 3.77 -12.00
C THR A 155 -18.41 3.22 -12.55
N GLU A 156 -18.54 3.15 -13.88
CA GLU A 156 -19.73 2.60 -14.51
C GLU A 156 -19.82 1.09 -14.29
N THR A 157 -21.03 0.55 -14.39
CA THR A 157 -21.22 -0.90 -14.34
C THR A 157 -20.68 -1.51 -15.65
N PRO A 158 -19.76 -2.49 -15.59
CA PRO A 158 -19.22 -3.13 -16.79
C PRO A 158 -20.33 -3.85 -17.56
N ALA A 159 -20.28 -3.79 -18.88
CA ALA A 159 -21.21 -4.52 -19.75
C ALA A 159 -20.98 -6.05 -19.68
N SER A 160 -19.75 -6.47 -19.48
CA SER A 160 -19.36 -7.87 -19.32
C SER A 160 -18.01 -7.99 -18.60
N TYR A 161 -17.69 -9.20 -18.12
CA TYR A 161 -16.40 -9.54 -17.54
C TYR A 161 -15.69 -10.57 -18.43
N ILE A 162 -14.37 -10.45 -18.54
CA ILE A 162 -13.50 -11.47 -19.11
C ILE A 162 -13.18 -12.45 -17.98
N ASN A 163 -13.63 -13.70 -18.13
CA ASN A 163 -13.29 -14.80 -17.25
C ASN A 163 -12.07 -15.56 -17.81
#